data_AF-A0A3D9Z3C0-F1
#
_entry.id   AF-A0A3D9Z3C0-F1
#
_cell.length_a   1.000
_cell.length_b   1.000
_cell.length_c   1.000
_cell.angle_alpha   90.00
_cell.angle_beta   90.00
_cell.angle_gamma   90.00
#
_symmetry.space_group_name_H-M   'P 1'
#
loop_
_entity.id
_entity.type
_entity.pdbx_description
1 polymer ?
#
loop_
_entity_poly.entity_id
_entity_poly.type
_entity_poly.pdbx_seq_one_letter_code
_entity_poly.pdbx_strand_id
1 'polypeptide(L)'
;MPSAYPIPQELKVAFDHALSAFDNWSYGAPAPVVTIDRDAYTIETISDFVMNFRDSAPKATYDHVVELAKAFRSGRQASTDEFADPKDYTYQEIGQCLFKLCSARRDYFRQAVHSGI
;
A
#
# COMPACT_ATOMS: atom_id res chain seq x y z
N MET A 1 -15.69 -8.81 15.37
CA MET A 1 -15.29 -7.97 16.52
C MET A 1 -14.58 -6.76 15.95
N PRO A 2 -15.06 -5.52 16.10
CA PRO A 2 -14.21 -4.35 15.85
C PRO A 2 -12.98 -4.42 16.77
N SER A 3 -11.81 -3.97 16.31
CA SER A 3 -10.60 -3.96 17.14
C SER A 3 -10.88 -3.19 18.42
N ALA A 4 -10.47 -3.73 19.57
CA ALA A 4 -10.74 -3.14 20.88
C ALA A 4 -10.05 -1.78 21.10
N TYR A 5 -9.23 -1.33 20.15
CA TYR A 5 -8.49 -0.08 20.20
C TYR A 5 -8.56 0.62 18.84
N PRO A 6 -8.74 1.95 18.82
CA PRO A 6 -8.63 2.73 17.60
C PRO A 6 -7.20 2.63 17.06
N ILE A 7 -7.04 2.77 15.75
CA ILE A 7 -5.71 2.85 15.13
C ILE A 7 -4.85 3.96 15.78
N PRO A 8 -3.61 3.65 16.23
CA PRO A 8 -2.71 4.63 16.81
C PRO A 8 -2.38 5.78 15.86
N GLN A 9 -2.18 6.99 16.40
CA GLN A 9 -1.95 8.18 15.59
C GLN A 9 -0.62 8.09 14.82
N GLU A 10 0.44 7.54 15.44
CA GLU A 10 1.71 7.31 14.77
C GLU A 10 1.57 6.37 13.56
N LEU A 11 0.70 5.37 13.65
CA LEU A 11 0.46 4.44 12.56
C LEU A 11 -0.34 5.08 11.42
N LYS A 12 -1.27 6.00 11.72
CA LYS A 12 -1.95 6.81 10.69
C LYS A 12 -0.96 7.67 9.90
N VAL A 13 -0.06 8.36 10.60
CA VAL A 13 0.97 9.22 9.99
C VAL A 13 1.94 8.37 9.16
N ALA A 14 2.37 7.23 9.70
CA ALA A 14 3.23 6.31 8.98
C ALA A 14 2.58 5.77 7.71
N PHE A 15 1.28 5.46 7.76
CA PHE A 15 0.54 5.00 6.59
C PHE A 15 0.46 6.09 5.51
N ASP A 16 0.23 7.35 5.88
CA ASP A 16 0.24 8.47 4.93
C ASP A 16 1.62 8.65 4.27
N HIS A 17 2.69 8.57 5.06
CA HIS A 17 4.06 8.57 4.53
C HIS A 17 4.34 7.35 3.63
N ALA A 18 3.76 6.19 3.95
CA ALA A 18 3.91 4.98 3.14
C ALA A 18 3.25 5.16 1.77
N LEU A 19 2.11 5.85 1.69
CA LEU A 19 1.47 6.21 0.42
C LEU A 19 2.33 7.16 -0.41
N SER A 20 2.85 8.23 0.19
CA SER A 20 3.77 9.14 -0.51
C SER A 20 5.05 8.44 -0.95
N ALA A 21 5.59 7.54 -0.13
CA ALA A 21 6.78 6.78 -0.47
C ALA A 21 6.52 5.80 -1.62
N PHE A 22 5.33 5.18 -1.65
CA PHE A 22 4.92 4.29 -2.73
C PHE A 22 4.82 5.03 -4.07
N ASP A 23 4.20 6.21 -4.09
CA ASP A 23 4.03 7.00 -5.31
C ASP A 23 5.39 7.36 -5.95
N ASN A 24 6.37 7.70 -5.10
CA ASN A 24 7.73 8.03 -5.53
C ASN A 24 8.66 6.81 -5.74
N TRP A 25 8.18 5.59 -5.48
CA TRP A 25 9.04 4.41 -5.52
C TRP A 25 9.31 3.95 -6.96
N SER A 26 10.59 4.07 -7.36
CA SER A 26 11.07 3.60 -8.65
C SER A 26 11.08 2.07 -8.75
N TYR A 27 10.64 1.54 -9.89
CA TYR A 27 10.71 0.11 -10.19
C TYR A 27 12.15 -0.42 -10.06
N GLY A 28 12.32 -1.53 -9.34
CA GLY A 28 13.63 -2.17 -9.12
C GLY A 28 14.48 -1.57 -8.02
N ALA A 29 14.12 -0.41 -7.47
CA ALA A 29 14.75 0.10 -6.26
C ALA A 29 14.31 -0.72 -5.04
N PRO A 30 15.12 -0.81 -3.97
CA PRO A 30 14.70 -1.38 -2.69
C PRO A 30 13.39 -0.75 -2.20
N ALA A 31 12.55 -1.54 -1.52
CA ALA A 31 11.30 -1.05 -0.97
C ALA A 31 11.56 0.14 -0.02
N PRO A 32 10.85 1.27 -0.17
CA PRO A 32 11.02 2.41 0.72
C PRO A 32 10.70 2.03 2.15
N VAL A 33 11.35 2.73 3.07
CA VAL A 33 11.14 2.59 4.51
C VAL A 33 10.52 3.85 5.09
N VAL A 34 9.62 3.66 6.05
CA VAL A 34 8.98 4.68 6.86
C VAL A 34 9.39 4.44 8.31
N THR A 35 9.70 5.52 9.04
CA THR A 35 10.13 5.42 10.44
C THR A 35 8.96 5.64 11.40
N ILE A 36 8.81 4.75 12.38
CA ILE A 36 7.93 4.91 13.55
C ILE A 36 8.81 4.80 14.79
N ASP A 37 8.79 5.79 15.68
CA ASP A 37 9.50 5.75 16.97
C ASP A 37 10.96 5.26 16.92
N ARG A 38 11.67 5.57 15.82
CA ARG A 38 13.08 5.23 15.47
C ARG A 38 13.30 3.88 14.77
N ASP A 39 12.27 3.06 14.64
CA ASP A 39 12.33 1.82 13.87
C ASP A 39 11.90 2.05 12.42
N ALA A 40 12.61 1.42 11.49
CA ALA A 40 12.37 1.53 10.06
C ALA A 40 11.55 0.33 9.56
N TYR A 41 10.40 0.62 8.96
CA TYR A 41 9.46 -0.38 8.43
C TYR A 41 9.25 -0.17 6.94
N THR A 42 9.11 -1.25 6.17
CA THR A 42 8.75 -1.11 4.75
C THR A 42 7.29 -0.68 4.58
N ILE A 43 6.93 -0.15 3.42
CA ILE A 43 5.53 0.16 3.05
C ILE A 43 4.61 -1.04 3.29
N GLU A 44 5.07 -2.25 2.98
CA GLU A 44 4.29 -3.48 3.19
C GLU A 44 4.08 -3.79 4.67
N THR A 45 5.10 -3.62 5.51
CA THR A 45 4.95 -3.81 6.96
C THR A 45 3.98 -2.78 7.55
N ILE A 46 4.06 -1.53 7.12
CA ILE A 46 3.09 -0.50 7.52
C ILE A 46 1.67 -0.85 7.05
N SER A 47 1.54 -1.35 5.81
CA SER A 47 0.26 -1.81 5.27
C SER A 47 -0.31 -2.97 6.09
N ASP A 48 0.52 -3.95 6.44
CA ASP A 48 0.15 -5.10 7.28
C ASP A 48 -0.29 -4.68 8.69
N PHE A 49 0.38 -3.70 9.29
CA PHE A 49 -0.05 -3.15 10.57
C PHE A 49 -1.46 -2.53 10.50
N VAL A 50 -1.72 -1.69 9.50
CA VAL A 50 -3.04 -1.04 9.38
C VAL A 50 -4.17 -2.02 9.02
N MET A 51 -3.85 -3.17 8.43
CA MET A 51 -4.83 -4.21 8.09
C MET A 51 -5.61 -4.76 9.29
N ASN A 52 -5.06 -4.61 10.49
CA ASN A 52 -5.66 -5.04 11.75
C ASN A 52 -6.77 -4.10 12.25
N PHE A 53 -6.95 -2.93 11.63
CA PHE A 53 -7.85 -1.88 12.09
C PHE A 53 -9.02 -1.67 11.12
N ARG A 54 -10.24 -1.64 11.67
CA ARG A 54 -11.47 -1.40 10.89
C ARG A 54 -11.98 0.03 11.02
N ASP A 55 -11.20 0.90 11.64
CA ASP A 55 -11.48 2.34 11.67
C ASP A 55 -11.55 2.88 10.24
N SER A 56 -12.46 3.83 10.01
CA SER A 56 -12.52 4.55 8.74
C SER A 56 -11.30 5.46 8.60
N ALA A 57 -10.64 5.38 7.45
CA ALA A 57 -9.61 6.32 7.03
C ALA A 57 -10.24 7.61 6.50
N PRO A 58 -9.47 8.72 6.48
CA PRO A 58 -9.87 9.93 5.78
C PRO A 58 -10.18 9.66 4.30
N LYS A 59 -11.17 10.36 3.75
CA LYS A 59 -11.55 10.24 2.34
C LYS A 59 -10.34 10.44 1.39
N ALA A 60 -9.48 11.40 1.70
CA ALA A 60 -8.28 11.68 0.90
C ALA A 60 -7.33 10.47 0.83
N THR A 61 -7.14 9.75 1.94
CA THR A 61 -6.33 8.53 1.99
C THR A 61 -6.93 7.43 1.10
N TYR A 62 -8.25 7.21 1.20
CA TYR A 62 -8.96 6.25 0.35
C TYR A 62 -8.84 6.61 -1.14
N ASP A 63 -9.13 7.86 -1.50
CA ASP A 63 -9.08 8.33 -2.89
C ASP A 63 -7.67 8.15 -3.47
N HIS A 64 -6.63 8.45 -2.69
CA HIS A 64 -5.24 8.29 -3.10
C HIS A 64 -4.92 6.81 -3.42
N VAL A 65 -5.31 5.87 -2.57
CA VAL A 65 -5.09 4.43 -2.83
C VAL A 65 -5.85 3.94 -4.06
N VAL A 66 -7.08 4.41 -4.26
CA VAL A 66 -7.87 4.10 -5.45
C VAL A 66 -7.17 4.60 -6.72
N GLU A 67 -6.63 5.82 -6.72
CA GLU A 67 -5.89 6.36 -7.87
C GLU A 67 -4.60 5.56 -8.13
N LEU A 68 -3.86 5.16 -7.09
CA LEU A 68 -2.72 4.26 -7.23
C LEU A 68 -3.12 2.92 -7.86
N ALA A 69 -4.22 2.31 -7.41
CA ALA A 69 -4.73 1.07 -7.97
C ALA A 69 -5.13 1.22 -9.44
N LYS A 70 -5.81 2.31 -9.80
CA LYS A 70 -6.15 2.63 -11.19
C LYS A 70 -4.92 2.83 -12.06
N ALA A 71 -3.90 3.53 -11.57
CA ALA A 71 -2.64 3.74 -12.30
C ALA A 71 -1.90 2.42 -12.57
N PHE A 72 -1.93 1.49 -11.61
CA PHE A 72 -1.38 0.15 -11.81
C PHE A 72 -2.16 -0.65 -12.85
N ARG A 73 -3.50 -0.57 -12.85
CA ARG A 73 -4.36 -1.24 -13.84
C ARG A 73 -4.20 -0.66 -15.24
N SER A 74 -4.00 0.65 -15.37
CA SER A 74 -3.83 1.32 -16.67
C SER A 74 -2.42 1.13 -17.25
N GLY A 75 -1.43 0.83 -16.41
CA GLY A 75 -0.13 0.34 -16.84
C GLY A 75 -0.23 -1.04 -17.51
N ARG A 76 0.65 -1.34 -18.47
CA ARG A 76 0.72 -2.66 -19.18
C ARG A 76 1.11 -3.86 -18.28
N GLN A 77 0.97 -3.75 -16.96
CA GLN A 77 1.61 -4.61 -15.95
C GLN A 77 0.61 -5.34 -15.04
N ALA A 78 -0.70 -5.13 -15.21
CA ALA A 78 -1.72 -5.80 -14.42
C ALA A 78 -2.37 -6.95 -15.20
N SER A 79 -2.30 -8.19 -14.70
CA SER A 79 -3.40 -9.12 -14.92
C SER A 79 -4.61 -8.53 -14.21
N THR A 80 -5.60 -8.14 -15.01
CA THR A 80 -6.64 -7.16 -14.68
C THR A 80 -7.57 -7.50 -13.51
N ASP A 81 -7.46 -8.70 -12.92
CA ASP A 81 -8.39 -9.20 -11.89
C ASP A 81 -7.84 -9.20 -10.45
N GLU A 82 -6.54 -9.02 -10.21
CA GLU A 82 -5.98 -9.10 -8.83
C GLU A 82 -6.01 -7.79 -8.04
N PHE A 83 -6.16 -6.65 -8.74
CA PHE A 83 -6.08 -5.30 -8.16
C PHE A 83 -7.46 -4.67 -8.06
N ALA A 84 -8.26 -5.16 -7.11
CA ALA A 84 -9.53 -4.53 -6.75
C ALA A 84 -9.28 -3.25 -5.93
N ASP A 85 -10.11 -2.23 -6.19
CA ASP A 85 -10.19 -1.06 -5.32
C ASP A 85 -10.55 -1.50 -3.89
N PRO A 86 -10.17 -0.74 -2.84
CA PRO A 86 -10.63 -1.02 -1.48
C PRO A 86 -12.16 -1.11 -1.45
N LYS A 87 -12.73 -2.10 -0.78
CA LYS A 87 -14.19 -2.31 -0.77
C LYS A 87 -14.94 -1.27 0.04
N ASP A 88 -14.25 -0.67 1.01
CA ASP A 88 -14.78 0.37 1.88
C ASP A 88 -13.65 1.32 2.33
N TYR A 89 -14.02 2.29 3.17
CA TYR A 89 -13.12 3.32 3.69
C TYR A 89 -12.27 2.86 4.88
N THR A 90 -12.24 1.58 5.22
CA THR A 90 -11.49 1.12 6.40
C THR A 90 -9.99 1.04 6.13
N TYR A 91 -9.18 1.30 7.17
CA TYR A 91 -7.73 1.05 7.12
C TYR A 91 -7.42 -0.41 6.74
N GLN A 92 -8.29 -1.35 7.12
CA GLN A 92 -8.22 -2.75 6.72
C GLN A 92 -8.20 -2.92 5.20
N GLU A 93 -9.23 -2.45 4.51
CA GLU A 93 -9.36 -2.63 3.05
C GLU A 93 -8.33 -1.78 2.29
N ILE A 94 -8.06 -0.57 2.76
CA ILE A 94 -7.09 0.34 2.13
C ILE A 94 -5.66 -0.22 2.27
N GLY A 95 -5.29 -0.74 3.45
CA GLY A 95 -4.02 -1.42 3.68
C GLY A 95 -3.84 -2.66 2.83
N GLN A 96 -4.87 -3.51 2.72
CA GLN A 96 -4.85 -4.67 1.83
C GLN A 96 -4.59 -4.28 0.37
N CYS A 97 -5.21 -3.21 -0.11
CA CYS A 97 -5.00 -2.71 -1.46
C CYS A 97 -3.54 -2.28 -1.67
N LEU A 98 -3.00 -1.42 -0.79
CA LEU A 98 -1.61 -0.95 -0.90
C LEU A 98 -0.59 -2.09 -0.83
N PHE A 99 -0.81 -3.08 0.03
CA PHE A 99 0.06 -4.26 0.14
C PHE A 99 0.11 -5.06 -1.16
N LYS A 100 -1.04 -5.27 -1.82
CA LYS A 100 -1.11 -5.95 -3.11
C LYS A 100 -0.38 -5.16 -4.20
N LEU A 101 -0.52 -3.83 -4.21
CA LEU A 101 0.20 -2.96 -5.14
C LEU A 101 1.73 -3.05 -4.93
N CYS A 102 2.19 -3.11 -3.68
CA CYS A 102 3.61 -3.32 -3.37
C CYS A 102 4.13 -4.66 -3.89
N SER A 103 3.38 -5.74 -3.65
CA SER A 103 3.73 -7.08 -4.14
C SER A 103 3.82 -7.11 -5.67
N ALA A 104 2.83 -6.55 -6.34
CA ALA A 104 2.79 -6.48 -7.80
C ALA A 104 3.95 -5.69 -8.42
N ARG A 105 4.30 -4.54 -7.83
CA ARG A 105 5.43 -3.74 -8.31
C ARG A 105 6.74 -4.53 -8.27
N ARG A 106 6.96 -5.33 -7.23
CA ARG A 106 8.15 -6.20 -7.13
C ARG A 106 8.10 -7.34 -8.13
N ASP A 107 6.96 -8.00 -8.27
CA ASP A 107 6.83 -9.15 -9.14
C ASP A 107 6.97 -8.76 -10.62
N TYR A 108 6.42 -7.60 -11.01
CA TYR A 108 6.67 -7.04 -12.33
C TYR A 108 8.18 -6.86 -12.60
N PHE A 109 8.91 -6.27 -11.65
CA PHE A 109 10.36 -6.08 -11.83
C PHE A 109 11.12 -7.41 -11.88
N ARG A 110 10.78 -8.37 -11.01
CA ARG A 110 11.38 -9.71 -11.07
C ARG A 110 11.18 -10.34 -12.45
N GLN A 111 9.97 -10.25 -13.00
CA GLN A 111 9.69 -10.76 -14.35
C GLN A 111 10.48 -10.01 -15.42
N ALA A 112 10.49 -8.67 -15.40
CA ALA A 112 11.22 -7.85 -16.37
C ALA A 112 12.73 -8.18 -16.40
N VAL A 113 13.36 -8.32 -15.22
CA VAL A 113 14.78 -8.69 -15.10
C VAL A 113 15.06 -10.08 -15.66
N HIS A 114 14.17 -11.07 -15.44
CA HIS A 114 14.36 -12.42 -15.95
C HIS A 114 14.01 -12.56 -17.45
N SER A 115 13.17 -11.66 -17.98
CA SER A 115 12.79 -11.64 -19.39
C SER A 115 13.75 -10.88 -20.30
N GLY A 116 14.80 -10.24 -19.76
CA GLY A 116 15.84 -9.59 -20.56
C GLY A 116 15.33 -8.47 -21.47
N ILE A 117 14.28 -7.75 -21.03
CA ILE A 117 13.79 -6.52 -21.66
C ILE A 117 14.46 -5.33 -20.99
#